data_AF-A0A537C0N7-F1
#
_entry.id   AF-A0A537C0N7-F1
#
_cell.length_a   1.000
_cell.length_b   1.000
_cell.length_c   1.000
_cell.angle_alpha   90.00
_cell.angle_beta   90.00
_cell.angle_gamma   90.00
#
_symmetry.space_group_name_H-M   'P 1'
#
loop_
_entity.id
_entity.type
_entity.pdbx_description
1 polymer ?
#
loop_
_entity_poly.entity_id
_entity_poly.type
_entity_poly.pdbx_seq_one_letter_code
_entity_poly.pdbx_strand_id
1 'polypeptide(L)'
;MALYMVKYDLKRPLQDYPRLYASIKACGMAWHAMNNMWFVISSEMSAYKIADRVRLSVDADDKVFVSRLSSDSAWCGLEEKGSDWLKKHM
;
A
#
# COMPACT_ATOMS: atom_id res chain seq x y z
N MET A 1 -10.63 5.93 -10.62
CA MET A 1 -9.28 5.55 -10.19
C MET A 1 -8.99 6.28 -8.89
N ALA A 2 -8.45 5.60 -7.88
CA ALA A 2 -8.19 6.18 -6.56
C ALA A 2 -6.86 5.70 -6.02
N LEU A 3 -6.18 6.57 -5.26
CA LEU A 3 -4.95 6.28 -4.56
C LEU A 3 -5.26 5.81 -3.14
N TYR A 4 -4.62 4.72 -2.72
CA TYR A 4 -4.75 4.13 -1.40
C TYR A 4 -3.38 4.04 -0.74
N MET A 5 -3.36 4.22 0.58
CA MET A 5 -2.23 3.89 1.43
C MET A 5 -2.49 2.53 2.07
N VAL A 6 -1.56 1.60 1.90
CA VAL A 6 -1.53 0.28 2.55
C VAL A 6 -0.38 0.28 3.54
N LYS A 7 -0.69 0.27 4.83
CA LYS A 7 0.27 0.19 5.92
C LYS A 7 0.17 -1.18 6.59
N TYR A 8 1.29 -1.74 6.97
CA TYR A 8 1.32 -3.01 7.68
C TYR A 8 2.32 -3.01 8.84
N ASP A 9 2.13 -3.95 9.74
CA ASP A 9 3.03 -4.28 10.86
C ASP A 9 3.16 -5.79 10.88
N LEU A 10 4.29 -6.30 10.37
CA LEU A 10 4.57 -7.73 10.23
C LEU A 10 5.41 -8.22 11.40
N LYS A 11 5.03 -9.36 11.98
CA LYS A 11 5.80 -10.05 13.01
C LYS A 11 6.97 -10.82 12.45
N ARG A 12 6.85 -11.33 11.22
CA ARG A 12 7.87 -12.16 10.54
C ARG A 12 8.24 -11.61 9.16
N PRO A 13 8.79 -10.38 9.09
CA PRO A 13 8.94 -9.64 7.84
C PRO A 13 9.68 -10.41 6.73
N LEU A 14 10.77 -11.12 7.05
CA LEU A 14 11.59 -11.83 6.06
C LEU A 14 10.84 -12.98 5.36
N GLN A 15 9.85 -13.58 6.01
CA GLN A 15 9.08 -14.70 5.47
C GLN A 15 7.91 -14.23 4.59
N ASP A 16 7.30 -13.09 4.95
CA ASP A 16 6.03 -12.67 4.36
C ASP A 16 6.16 -11.61 3.26
N TYR A 17 7.28 -10.88 3.19
CA TYR A 17 7.48 -9.86 2.16
C TYR A 17 7.24 -10.33 0.72
N PRO A 18 7.74 -11.49 0.25
CA PRO A 18 7.52 -11.90 -1.13
C PRO A 18 6.03 -12.07 -1.46
N ARG A 19 5.26 -12.69 -0.56
CA ARG A 19 3.82 -12.94 -0.73
C ARG A 19 3.02 -11.66 -0.63
N LEU A 20 3.34 -10.84 0.38
CA LEU A 20 2.71 -9.54 0.60
C LEU A 20 2.92 -8.59 -0.59
N TYR A 21 4.15 -8.48 -1.08
CA TYR A 21 4.48 -7.56 -2.18
C TYR A 21 3.79 -7.98 -3.48
N ALA A 22 3.72 -9.28 -3.75
CA ALA A 22 2.96 -9.79 -4.88
C ALA A 22 1.46 -9.48 -4.74
N SER A 23 0.88 -9.65 -3.54
CA SER A 23 -0.53 -9.37 -3.29
C SER A 23 -0.87 -7.88 -3.47
N ILE A 24 -0.05 -6.98 -2.92
CA ILE A 24 -0.22 -5.53 -3.07
C ILE A 24 -0.11 -5.10 -4.53
N LYS A 25 0.90 -5.57 -5.27
CA LYS A 25 1.06 -5.26 -6.71
C LYS A 25 -0.08 -5.79 -7.57
N ALA A 26 -0.75 -6.86 -7.15
CA ALA A 26 -1.93 -7.37 -7.86
C ALA A 26 -3.19 -6.52 -7.65
N CYS A 27 -3.19 -5.56 -6.70
CA CYS A 27 -4.31 -4.64 -6.47
C CYS A 27 -4.33 -3.47 -7.47
N GLY A 28 -3.22 -3.22 -8.16
CA GLY A 28 -3.08 -2.15 -9.13
C GLY A 28 -1.64 -1.62 -9.21
N MET A 29 -1.48 -0.43 -9.81
CA MET A 29 -0.16 0.19 -9.88
C MET A 29 0.26 0.62 -8.49
N ALA A 30 1.39 0.10 -8.01
CA ALA A 30 1.80 0.27 -6.63
C ALA A 30 3.23 0.82 -6.53
N TRP A 31 3.47 1.66 -5.52
CA TRP A 31 4.77 2.20 -5.18
C TRP A 31 5.11 1.87 -3.72
N HIS A 32 6.28 1.26 -3.51
CA HIS A 32 6.80 0.91 -2.19
C HIS A 32 7.58 2.09 -1.61
N ALA A 33 6.86 2.99 -0.96
CA ALA A 33 7.43 4.26 -0.50
C ALA A 33 8.25 4.12 0.79
N MET A 34 7.88 3.19 1.66
CA MET A 34 8.52 3.01 2.97
C MET A 34 8.53 1.52 3.33
N ASN A 35 9.44 1.11 4.22
CA ASN A 35 9.62 -0.29 4.63
C ASN A 35 8.31 -1.00 4.98
N ASN A 36 7.36 -0.29 5.59
CA ASN A 36 6.08 -0.83 6.06
C ASN A 36 4.84 -0.21 5.40
N MET A 37 5.01 0.48 4.27
CA MET A 37 3.93 1.23 3.64
C MET A 37 4.03 1.26 2.12
N TRP A 38 2.89 1.08 1.47
CA TRP A 38 2.73 1.16 0.03
C TRP A 38 1.66 2.17 -0.35
N PHE A 39 1.83 2.76 -1.51
CA PHE A 39 0.76 3.46 -2.20
C PHE A 39 0.25 2.61 -3.36
N VAL A 40 -1.06 2.51 -3.53
CA VAL A 40 -1.71 1.65 -4.53
C VAL A 40 -2.76 2.45 -5.27
N ILE A 41 -2.64 2.53 -6.58
CA ILE A 41 -3.64 3.11 -7.46
C ILE A 41 -4.51 1.97 -7.99
N SER A 42 -5.82 2.04 -7.72
CA SER A 42 -6.77 1.06 -8.21
C SER A 42 -8.00 1.73 -8.84
N SER A 43 -8.49 1.17 -9.94
CA SER A 43 -9.71 1.59 -10.62
C SER A 43 -10.96 0.92 -10.06
N GLU A 44 -10.84 -0.32 -9.58
CA GLU A 44 -11.98 -1.21 -9.27
C GLU A 44 -12.04 -1.66 -7.81
N MET A 45 -10.98 -1.42 -7.04
CA MET A 45 -10.93 -1.81 -5.63
C MET A 45 -11.28 -0.66 -4.69
N SER A 46 -11.96 -1.03 -3.61
CA SER A 46 -12.12 -0.21 -2.41
C SER A 46 -11.01 -0.54 -1.41
N ALA A 47 -10.83 0.32 -0.40
CA ALA A 47 -9.92 0.05 0.72
C ALA A 47 -10.18 -1.33 1.36
N TYR A 48 -11.45 -1.70 1.53
CA TYR A 48 -11.86 -3.01 2.04
C TYR A 48 -11.36 -4.16 1.16
N LYS A 49 -11.58 -4.10 -0.17
CA LYS A 49 -11.15 -5.15 -1.10
C LYS A 49 -9.62 -5.30 -1.14
N ILE A 50 -8.89 -4.19 -1.03
CA ILE A 50 -7.42 -4.21 -0.94
C ILE A 50 -7.00 -4.88 0.37
N ALA A 51 -7.59 -4.50 1.50
CA ALA A 51 -7.29 -5.08 2.80
C ALA A 51 -7.55 -6.59 2.84
N ASP A 52 -8.71 -7.03 2.33
CA ASP A 52 -9.11 -8.44 2.26
C ASP A 52 -8.12 -9.27 1.42
N ARG A 53 -7.72 -8.75 0.26
CA ARG A 53 -6.72 -9.42 -0.59
C ARG A 53 -5.34 -9.49 0.07
N VAL A 54 -4.89 -8.40 0.68
CA VAL A 54 -3.61 -8.34 1.38
C VAL A 54 -3.60 -9.27 2.60
N ARG A 55 -4.74 -9.40 3.30
CA ARG A 55 -4.89 -10.26 4.47
C ARG A 55 -4.58 -11.74 4.19
N LEU A 56 -4.84 -12.21 2.97
CA LEU A 56 -4.55 -13.58 2.54
C LEU A 56 -3.04 -13.89 2.42
N SER A 57 -2.20 -12.87 2.49
CA SER A 57 -0.75 -12.97 2.30
C SER A 57 0.08 -12.68 3.55
N VAL A 58 -0.58 -12.53 4.72
CA VAL A 58 0.05 -12.21 6.01
C VAL A 58 -0.48 -13.13 7.12
N ASP A 59 0.29 -13.28 8.20
CA ASP A 59 -0.05 -14.20 9.30
C ASP A 59 -1.16 -13.64 10.20
N ALA A 60 -1.82 -14.53 10.97
CA ALA A 60 -3.01 -14.19 11.74
C ALA A 60 -2.81 -13.03 12.74
N ASP A 61 -1.59 -12.84 13.24
CA ASP A 61 -1.18 -11.82 14.21
C ASP A 61 -0.59 -10.55 13.57
N ASP A 62 -0.48 -10.50 12.24
CA ASP A 62 -0.08 -9.31 11.50
C ASP A 62 -1.21 -8.28 11.39
N LYS A 63 -0.83 -7.01 11.25
CA LYS A 63 -1.79 -5.90 11.11
C LYS A 63 -1.68 -5.29 9.73
N VAL A 64 -2.84 -5.01 9.12
CA VAL A 64 -2.95 -4.32 7.83
C VAL A 64 -3.97 -3.20 7.98
N PHE A 65 -3.60 -2.02 7.52
CA PHE A 65 -4.46 -0.84 7.47
C PHE A 65 -4.47 -0.29 6.05
N VAL A 66 -5.68 -0.06 5.52
CA VAL A 66 -5.85 0.53 4.19
C VAL A 66 -6.76 1.75 4.28
N SER A 67 -6.30 2.86 3.73
CA SER A 67 -7.11 4.08 3.62
C SER A 67 -7.03 4.66 2.21
N ARG A 68 -8.13 5.24 1.75
CA ARG A 68 -8.14 6.05 0.52
C ARG A 68 -7.52 7.40 0.84
N LEU A 69 -6.55 7.81 0.03
CA LEU A 69 -5.98 9.15 0.11
C LEU A 69 -6.91 10.16 -0.56
N SER A 70 -6.88 11.38 -0.03
CA SER A 70 -7.68 12.50 -0.50
C SER A 70 -6.79 13.69 -0.83
N SER A 71 -7.37 14.77 -1.38
CA SER A 71 -6.65 16.03 -1.62
C SER A 71 -6.03 16.63 -0.35
N ASP A 72 -6.56 16.30 0.83
CA ASP A 72 -6.00 16.68 2.13
C ASP A 72 -5.00 15.62 2.62
N SER A 73 -4.03 15.26 1.77
CA SER A 73 -2.91 14.39 2.13
C SER A 73 -1.60 15.14 1.96
N ALA A 74 -0.69 14.98 2.91
CA ALA A 74 0.62 15.62 2.87
C ALA A 74 1.73 14.57 3.08
N TRP A 75 2.89 14.83 2.48
CA TRP A 75 4.10 14.05 2.67
C TRP A 75 5.32 14.97 2.71
N CYS A 76 6.35 14.57 3.43
CA CYS A 76 7.62 15.28 3.51
C CYS A 76 8.77 14.28 3.60
N GLY A 77 9.95 14.67 3.10
CA GLY A 77 11.17 13.85 3.17
C GLY A 77 11.20 12.61 2.27
N LEU A 78 10.22 12.45 1.36
CA LEU A 78 10.30 11.44 0.31
C LEU A 78 11.31 11.86 -0.76
N GLU A 79 12.02 10.90 -1.33
CA GLU A 79 12.89 11.12 -2.49
C GLU A 79 12.10 11.73 -3.67
N GLU A 80 12.82 12.41 -4.57
CA GLU A 80 12.22 13.16 -5.69
C GLU A 80 11.28 12.28 -6.54
N LYS A 81 11.74 11.09 -6.92
CA LYS A 81 10.95 10.11 -7.70
C LYS A 81 9.64 9.74 -7.00
N GLY A 82 9.68 9.58 -5.68
CA GLY A 82 8.52 9.26 -4.87
C GLY A 82 7.52 10.40 -4.76
N SER A 83 8.05 11.60 -4.50
CA SER A 83 7.25 12.82 -4.47
C SER A 83 6.56 13.06 -5.81
N ASP A 84 7.26 12.88 -6.92
CA ASP A 84 6.68 13.12 -8.25
C ASP A 84 5.68 12.04 -8.65
N TRP A 85 5.90 10.79 -8.23
CA TRP A 85 4.91 9.73 -8.40
C TRP A 85 3.60 10.07 -7.68
N LEU A 86 3.66 10.55 -6.43
CA LEU A 86 2.47 10.97 -5.69
C LEU A 86 1.77 12.17 -6.33
N LYS A 87 2.51 13.22 -6.72
CA LYS A 87 1.93 14.38 -7.43
C LYS A 87 1.20 14.01 -8.72
N LYS A 88 1.69 12.99 -9.43
CA LYS A 88 1.12 12.53 -10.70
C LYS A 88 -0.19 11.73 -10.52
N HIS A 89 -0.37 11.11 -9.35
CA HIS A 89 -1.39 10.08 -9.15
C HIS A 89 -2.40 10.36 -8.02
N MET A 90 -2.21 11.42 -7.25
CA MET A 90 -3.26 12.06 -6.47
C MET A 90 -4.19 12.88 -7.37
#